data_AF-Q45609-F1
#
_entry.id   AF-Q45609-F1
#
_cell.length_a   1.000
_cell.length_b   1.000
_cell.length_c   1.000
_cell.angle_alpha   90.00
_cell.angle_beta   90.00
_cell.angle_gamma   90.00
#
_symmetry.space_group_name_H-M   'P 1'
#
loop_
_entity.id
_entity.type
_entity.pdbx_description
1 polymer ?
#
loop_
_entity_poly.entity_id
_entity_poly.type
_entity_poly.pdbx_seq_one_letter_code
_entity_poly.pdbx_strand_id
1 'polypeptide(L)'
;MNKIAPAEIASMLNDWYLAIKKHEVEESSRLFEEVKPLLDDMEEDQEVLAYFSLLELRHKVLLHEARGQGFQHEEPSHMNATSDMLKYYFFLFEGMYEAYKNNYDIAIGLYKDAEQYLDNIPDPIEKAEFHLKVGKLYYKLGQNIVSLNHTRQAVKTFREETDYKKKLASALITMSGNFTEMSQFEEAEAYLDEAIRITSELEDHFFEAQLLHNFGLLHAQRANQKKRFRN
;
A
#
# COMPACT_ATOMS: atom_id res chain seq x y z
N MET A 1 -19.60 1.38 -36.03
CA MET A 1 -19.82 1.61 -34.60
C MET A 1 -18.97 2.79 -34.19
N ASN A 2 -19.51 3.71 -33.40
CA ASN A 2 -18.66 4.75 -32.79
C ASN A 2 -17.76 4.05 -31.78
N LYS A 3 -16.46 4.29 -31.87
CA LYS A 3 -15.48 3.77 -30.93
C LYS A 3 -15.73 4.35 -29.54
N ILE A 4 -15.37 3.60 -28.50
CA ILE A 4 -15.51 4.04 -27.10
C ILE A 4 -14.44 5.11 -26.80
N ALA A 5 -14.83 6.14 -26.06
CA ALA A 5 -13.90 7.21 -25.68
C ALA A 5 -12.87 6.70 -24.65
N PRO A 6 -11.57 7.02 -24.77
CA PRO A 6 -10.54 6.54 -23.85
C PRO A 6 -10.78 6.96 -22.39
N ALA A 7 -11.39 8.12 -22.17
CA ALA A 7 -11.74 8.60 -20.83
C ALA A 7 -12.77 7.72 -20.12
N GLU A 8 -13.70 7.10 -20.86
CA GLU A 8 -14.68 6.17 -20.29
C GLU A 8 -13.99 4.90 -19.79
N ILE A 9 -13.10 4.33 -20.63
CA ILE A 9 -12.28 3.18 -20.24
C ILE A 9 -11.36 3.52 -19.07
N ALA A 10 -10.71 4.68 -19.07
CA ALA A 10 -9.85 5.13 -17.97
C ALA A 10 -10.62 5.21 -16.63
N SER A 11 -11.89 5.64 -16.65
CA SER A 11 -12.74 5.62 -15.46
C SER A 11 -12.96 4.19 -14.95
N MET A 12 -13.25 3.24 -15.84
CA MET A 12 -13.42 1.83 -15.48
C MET A 12 -12.13 1.21 -14.94
N LEU A 13 -10.97 1.59 -15.49
CA LEU A 13 -9.67 1.17 -14.96
C LEU A 13 -9.43 1.70 -13.55
N ASN A 14 -9.85 2.92 -13.23
CA ASN A 14 -9.76 3.46 -11.87
C ASN A 14 -10.65 2.69 -10.89
N ASP A 15 -11.88 2.34 -11.29
CA ASP A 15 -12.78 1.52 -10.47
C ASP A 15 -12.19 0.12 -10.23
N TRP A 16 -11.62 -0.48 -11.28
CA TRP A 16 -10.92 -1.75 -11.18
C TRP A 16 -9.72 -1.67 -10.23
N TYR A 17 -8.92 -0.61 -10.33
CA TYR A 17 -7.80 -0.36 -9.44
C TYR A 17 -8.25 -0.20 -7.98
N LEU A 18 -9.38 0.48 -7.73
CA LEU A 18 -9.95 0.60 -6.39
C LEU A 18 -10.34 -0.76 -5.81
N ALA A 19 -10.97 -1.64 -6.59
CA ALA A 19 -11.30 -3.01 -6.17
C ALA A 19 -10.04 -3.81 -5.84
N ILE A 20 -8.98 -3.66 -6.64
CA ILE A 20 -7.66 -4.26 -6.37
C ILE A 20 -7.12 -3.78 -5.01
N LYS A 21 -7.15 -2.47 -4.76
CA LYS A 21 -6.64 -1.86 -3.51
C LYS A 21 -7.41 -2.32 -2.28
N LYS A 22 -8.71 -2.59 -2.42
CA LYS A 22 -9.57 -3.12 -1.36
C LYS A 22 -9.44 -4.63 -1.16
N HIS A 23 -8.62 -5.31 -1.98
CA HIS A 23 -8.49 -6.77 -2.00
C HIS A 23 -9.81 -7.50 -2.29
N GLU A 24 -10.71 -6.88 -3.06
CA GLU A 24 -12.01 -7.43 -3.44
C GLU A 24 -11.81 -8.33 -4.67
N VAL A 25 -11.38 -9.58 -4.44
CA VAL A 25 -10.97 -10.53 -5.50
C VAL A 25 -12.06 -10.74 -6.55
N GLU A 26 -13.29 -11.02 -6.12
CA GLU A 26 -14.42 -11.32 -7.01
C GLU A 26 -14.80 -10.10 -7.87
N GLU A 27 -14.89 -8.92 -7.24
CA GLU A 27 -15.22 -7.68 -7.91
C GLU A 27 -14.11 -7.25 -8.88
N SER A 28 -12.84 -7.38 -8.47
CA SER A 28 -11.70 -7.11 -9.32
C SER A 28 -11.68 -8.02 -10.55
N SER A 29 -12.03 -9.30 -10.42
CA SER A 29 -12.15 -10.20 -11.58
C SER A 29 -13.35 -9.86 -12.45
N ARG A 30 -14.48 -9.45 -11.88
CA ARG A 30 -15.66 -9.00 -12.63
C ARG A 30 -15.33 -7.79 -13.51
N LEU A 31 -14.71 -6.76 -12.93
CA LEU A 31 -14.32 -5.54 -13.63
C LEU A 31 -13.25 -5.80 -14.70
N PHE A 32 -12.32 -6.72 -14.44
CA PHE A 32 -11.34 -7.16 -15.45
C PHE A 32 -12.00 -7.77 -16.68
N GLU A 33 -12.92 -8.72 -16.50
CA GLU A 33 -13.65 -9.36 -17.61
C GLU A 33 -14.59 -8.38 -18.33
N GLU A 34 -15.05 -7.33 -17.64
CA GLU A 34 -15.87 -6.27 -18.22
C GLU A 34 -15.05 -5.31 -19.09
N VAL A 35 -13.89 -4.83 -18.61
CA VAL A 35 -13.10 -3.82 -19.32
C VAL A 35 -12.27 -4.39 -20.47
N LYS A 36 -11.77 -5.63 -20.33
CA LYS A 36 -10.87 -6.27 -21.30
C LYS A 36 -11.42 -6.30 -22.75
N PRO A 37 -12.66 -6.75 -23.03
CA PRO A 37 -13.18 -6.75 -24.39
C PRO A 37 -13.44 -5.34 -24.94
N LEU A 38 -13.66 -4.34 -24.08
CA LEU A 38 -13.94 -2.96 -24.51
C LEU A 38 -12.71 -2.25 -25.07
N LEU A 39 -11.50 -2.75 -24.76
CA LEU A 39 -10.24 -2.20 -25.28
C LEU A 39 -10.14 -2.34 -26.81
N ASP A 40 -10.70 -3.40 -27.39
CA ASP A 40 -10.67 -3.62 -28.85
C ASP A 40 -11.56 -2.62 -29.61
N ASP A 41 -12.62 -2.13 -28.94
CA ASP A 41 -13.60 -1.18 -29.48
C ASP A 41 -13.30 0.29 -29.12
N MET A 42 -12.24 0.55 -28.34
CA MET A 42 -11.80 1.88 -27.92
C MET A 42 -11.11 2.66 -29.07
N GLU A 43 -11.17 3.99 -29.02
CA GLU A 43 -10.22 4.82 -29.76
C GLU A 43 -8.78 4.51 -29.31
N GLU A 44 -7.82 4.56 -30.24
CA GLU A 44 -6.46 4.16 -29.92
C GLU A 44 -5.83 5.16 -28.94
N ASP A 45 -5.54 4.68 -27.72
CA ASP A 45 -4.88 5.45 -26.67
C ASP A 45 -3.85 4.58 -25.96
N GLN A 46 -2.57 4.90 -26.20
CA GLN A 46 -1.44 4.13 -25.68
C GLN A 46 -1.28 4.29 -24.16
N GLU A 47 -1.76 5.38 -23.56
CA GLU A 47 -1.67 5.58 -22.11
C GLU A 47 -2.70 4.74 -21.37
N VAL A 48 -3.92 4.65 -21.89
CA VAL A 48 -4.97 3.78 -21.35
C VAL A 48 -4.57 2.30 -21.47
N LEU A 49 -4.00 1.89 -22.62
CA LEU A 49 -3.48 0.53 -22.81
C LEU A 49 -2.32 0.20 -21.85
N ALA A 50 -1.37 1.13 -21.67
CA ALA A 50 -0.28 0.97 -20.73
C ALA A 50 -0.78 0.88 -19.28
N TYR A 51 -1.76 1.70 -18.90
CA TYR A 51 -2.37 1.65 -17.57
C TYR A 51 -3.07 0.31 -17.34
N PHE A 52 -3.83 -0.18 -18.31
CA PHE A 52 -4.45 -1.51 -18.25
C PHE A 52 -3.41 -2.61 -18.04
N SER A 53 -2.30 -2.62 -18.79
CA SER A 53 -1.24 -3.63 -18.63
C SER A 53 -0.63 -3.64 -17.22
N LEU A 54 -0.44 -2.46 -16.62
CA LEU A 54 0.03 -2.33 -15.23
C LEU A 54 -0.98 -2.89 -14.22
N LEU A 55 -2.27 -2.58 -14.42
CA LEU A 55 -3.33 -3.08 -13.57
C LEU A 55 -3.54 -4.60 -13.73
N GLU A 56 -3.38 -5.15 -14.94
CA GLU A 56 -3.44 -6.59 -15.18
C GLU A 56 -2.36 -7.33 -14.40
N LEU A 57 -1.11 -6.84 -14.42
CA LEU A 57 -0.04 -7.38 -13.61
C LEU A 57 -0.41 -7.34 -12.11
N ARG A 58 -0.93 -6.21 -11.62
CA ARG A 58 -1.32 -6.09 -10.22
C ARG A 58 -2.49 -7.00 -9.87
N HIS A 59 -3.48 -7.14 -10.74
CA HIS A 59 -4.62 -8.04 -10.57
C HIS A 59 -4.17 -9.49 -10.49
N LYS A 60 -3.24 -9.92 -11.37
CA LYS A 60 -2.62 -11.25 -11.29
C LYS A 60 -2.02 -11.45 -9.89
N VAL A 61 -1.21 -10.51 -9.39
CA VAL A 61 -0.63 -10.62 -8.03
C VAL A 61 -1.71 -10.76 -6.94
N LEU A 62 -2.82 -10.00 -7.01
CA LEU A 62 -3.94 -10.14 -6.08
C LEU A 62 -4.55 -11.56 -6.12
N LEU A 63 -4.81 -12.10 -7.32
CA LEU A 63 -5.32 -13.47 -7.47
C LEU A 63 -4.35 -14.51 -6.89
N HIS A 64 -3.04 -14.27 -7.02
CA HIS A 64 -2.01 -15.16 -6.48
C HIS A 64 -1.95 -15.11 -4.95
N GLU A 65 -1.99 -13.92 -4.35
CA GLU A 65 -2.07 -13.74 -2.89
C GLU A 65 -3.29 -14.48 -2.32
N ALA A 66 -4.42 -14.48 -3.01
CA ALA A 66 -5.63 -15.19 -2.60
C ALA A 66 -5.55 -16.73 -2.77
N ARG A 67 -4.82 -17.22 -3.78
CA ARG A 67 -4.75 -18.66 -4.14
C ARG A 67 -3.54 -19.41 -3.55
N GLY A 68 -2.52 -18.71 -3.08
CA GLY A 68 -1.35 -19.29 -2.40
C GLY A 68 -0.36 -20.03 -3.31
N GLN A 69 -0.26 -19.68 -4.60
CA GLN A 69 0.66 -20.29 -5.57
C GLN A 69 1.63 -19.25 -6.17
N GLY A 70 2.82 -19.69 -6.60
CA GLY A 70 3.84 -18.81 -7.19
C GLY A 70 3.46 -18.26 -8.57
N PHE A 71 3.83 -17.00 -8.83
CA PHE A 71 3.58 -16.28 -10.08
C PHE A 71 4.90 -15.98 -10.82
N GLN A 72 4.94 -16.25 -12.12
CA GLN A 72 6.00 -15.76 -13.00
C GLN A 72 5.64 -14.36 -13.50
N HIS A 73 6.48 -13.39 -13.20
CA HIS A 73 6.34 -12.03 -13.69
C HIS A 73 6.45 -11.98 -15.21
N GLU A 74 5.52 -11.27 -15.82
CA GLU A 74 5.54 -10.94 -17.24
C GLU A 74 5.72 -9.44 -17.35
N GLU A 75 6.71 -8.99 -18.13
CA GLU A 75 6.86 -7.57 -18.40
C GLU A 75 5.59 -7.03 -19.09
N PRO A 76 5.04 -5.91 -18.62
CA PRO A 76 3.92 -5.25 -19.26
C PRO A 76 4.14 -5.08 -20.76
N SER A 77 3.26 -5.72 -21.54
CA SER A 77 3.15 -5.45 -22.98
C SER A 77 2.73 -3.99 -23.11
N HIS A 78 3.50 -3.16 -23.83
CA HIS A 78 3.29 -1.70 -24.00
C HIS A 78 3.90 -0.77 -22.92
N MET A 79 5.14 -1.04 -22.49
CA MET A 79 5.87 -0.16 -21.55
C MET A 79 6.62 0.99 -22.23
N ASN A 80 5.96 1.78 -23.07
CA ASN A 80 6.48 3.10 -23.48
C ASN A 80 5.84 4.17 -22.58
N ALA A 81 6.10 4.09 -21.27
CA ALA A 81 5.50 5.00 -20.29
C ALA A 81 5.95 6.45 -20.54
N THR A 82 5.07 7.25 -21.15
CA THR A 82 5.32 8.65 -21.48
C THR A 82 5.00 9.56 -20.30
N SER A 83 3.87 9.32 -19.63
CA SER A 83 3.41 10.17 -18.53
C SER A 83 4.06 9.80 -17.19
N ASP A 84 4.25 10.82 -16.36
CA ASP A 84 4.83 10.66 -15.03
C ASP A 84 3.93 9.81 -14.11
N MET A 85 2.62 9.82 -14.32
CA MET A 85 1.68 8.94 -13.61
C MET A 85 1.89 7.46 -13.97
N LEU A 86 2.10 7.14 -15.24
CA LEU A 86 2.39 5.76 -15.65
C LEU A 86 3.74 5.29 -15.13
N LYS A 87 4.76 6.16 -15.13
CA LYS A 87 6.06 5.85 -14.52
C LYS A 87 5.94 5.61 -13.02
N TYR A 88 5.17 6.45 -12.32
CA TYR A 88 4.85 6.24 -10.91
C TYR A 88 4.26 4.85 -10.64
N TYR A 89 3.18 4.49 -11.35
CA TYR A 89 2.51 3.21 -11.14
C TYR A 89 3.37 2.02 -11.55
N PHE A 90 4.16 2.15 -12.61
CA PHE A 90 5.14 1.16 -13.01
C PHE A 90 6.12 0.87 -11.87
N PHE A 91 6.85 1.88 -11.41
CA PHE A 91 7.83 1.70 -10.33
C PHE A 91 7.19 1.25 -9.01
N LEU A 92 5.99 1.74 -8.69
CA LEU A 92 5.24 1.32 -7.52
C LEU A 92 4.91 -0.17 -7.56
N PHE A 93 4.36 -0.67 -8.68
CA PHE A 93 3.92 -2.06 -8.79
C PHE A 93 5.10 -3.03 -8.91
N GLU A 94 6.15 -2.66 -9.63
CA GLU A 94 7.40 -3.43 -9.64
C GLU A 94 8.01 -3.50 -8.23
N GLY A 95 8.07 -2.37 -7.52
CA GLY A 95 8.57 -2.32 -6.15
C GLY A 95 7.76 -3.20 -5.20
N MET A 96 6.43 -3.24 -5.38
CA MET A 96 5.54 -4.14 -4.65
C MET A 96 5.83 -5.62 -4.94
N TYR A 97 6.02 -5.96 -6.20
CA TYR A 97 6.31 -7.32 -6.61
C TYR A 97 7.67 -7.82 -6.09
N GLU A 98 8.70 -6.99 -6.17
CA GLU A 98 10.02 -7.31 -5.60
C GLU A 98 9.97 -7.43 -4.08
N ALA A 99 9.22 -6.56 -3.39
CA ALA A 99 9.00 -6.67 -1.96
C ALA A 99 8.28 -7.98 -1.57
N TYR A 100 7.31 -8.41 -2.36
CA TYR A 100 6.61 -9.69 -2.17
C TYR A 100 7.56 -10.89 -2.31
N LYS A 101 8.50 -10.83 -3.27
CA LYS A 101 9.57 -11.84 -3.43
C LYS A 101 10.67 -11.76 -2.36
N ASN A 102 10.58 -10.81 -1.43
CA ASN A 102 11.60 -10.49 -0.42
C ASN A 102 12.91 -9.90 -0.98
N ASN A 103 12.89 -9.38 -2.21
CA ASN A 103 14.01 -8.67 -2.82
C ASN A 103 13.99 -7.19 -2.39
N TYR A 104 14.18 -6.95 -1.09
CA TYR A 104 13.96 -5.63 -0.49
C TYR A 104 14.89 -4.54 -1.01
N ASP A 105 16.12 -4.88 -1.38
CA ASP A 105 17.07 -3.90 -1.94
C ASP A 105 16.57 -3.35 -3.28
N ILE A 106 16.04 -4.22 -4.15
CA ILE A 106 15.46 -3.84 -5.44
C ILE A 106 14.17 -3.04 -5.19
N ALA A 107 13.30 -3.53 -4.30
CA ALA A 107 12.06 -2.85 -3.96
C ALA A 107 12.28 -1.42 -3.45
N ILE A 108 13.31 -1.18 -2.63
CA ILE A 108 13.67 0.16 -2.17
C ILE A 108 14.10 1.06 -3.33
N GLY A 109 14.92 0.55 -4.26
CA GLY A 109 15.30 1.29 -5.46
C GLY A 109 14.09 1.73 -6.27
N LEU A 110 13.18 0.78 -6.53
CA LEU A 110 11.95 1.01 -7.28
C LEU A 110 11.01 1.99 -6.55
N TYR A 111 10.87 1.90 -5.23
CA TYR A 111 10.07 2.89 -4.49
C TYR A 111 10.69 4.29 -4.51
N LYS A 112 12.02 4.43 -4.51
CA LYS A 112 12.67 5.74 -4.70
C LYS A 112 12.42 6.29 -6.11
N ASP A 113 12.43 5.43 -7.12
CA ASP A 113 12.09 5.83 -8.49
C ASP A 113 10.63 6.25 -8.61
N ALA A 114 9.71 5.54 -7.95
CA ALA A 114 8.30 5.95 -7.86
C ALA A 114 8.13 7.28 -7.12
N GLU A 115 8.85 7.50 -6.02
CA GLU A 115 8.75 8.73 -5.22
C GLU A 115 9.08 10.00 -6.01
N GLN A 116 9.97 9.91 -7.01
CA GLN A 116 10.31 11.04 -7.90
C GLN A 116 9.11 11.58 -8.69
N TYR A 117 8.09 10.76 -8.90
CA TYR A 117 6.88 11.12 -9.65
C TYR A 117 5.67 11.35 -8.72
N LEU A 118 5.83 11.18 -7.40
CA LEU A 118 4.74 11.23 -6.44
C LEU A 118 4.04 12.60 -6.39
N ASP A 119 4.79 13.68 -6.62
CA ASP A 119 4.24 15.03 -6.67
C ASP A 119 3.22 15.22 -7.80
N ASN A 120 3.38 14.48 -8.91
CA ASN A 120 2.51 14.52 -10.07
C ASN A 120 1.22 13.70 -9.89
N ILE A 121 1.09 12.95 -8.80
CA ILE A 121 -0.14 12.22 -8.48
C ILE A 121 -1.14 13.19 -7.87
N PRO A 122 -2.34 13.37 -8.43
CA PRO A 122 -3.30 14.34 -7.91
C PRO A 122 -3.98 13.85 -6.63
N ASP A 123 -4.16 12.53 -6.48
CA ASP A 123 -4.87 11.94 -5.35
C ASP A 123 -3.99 11.93 -4.07
N PRO A 124 -4.35 12.71 -3.03
CA PRO A 124 -3.60 12.72 -1.76
C PRO A 124 -3.67 11.37 -1.03
N ILE A 125 -4.74 10.59 -1.22
CA ILE A 125 -4.88 9.26 -0.63
C ILE A 125 -3.84 8.32 -1.23
N GLU A 126 -3.68 8.32 -2.55
CA GLU A 126 -2.67 7.51 -3.24
C GLU A 126 -1.27 7.82 -2.70
N LYS A 127 -0.95 9.10 -2.49
CA LYS A 127 0.31 9.50 -1.84
C LYS A 127 0.45 8.95 -0.42
N ALA A 128 -0.61 9.03 0.38
CA ALA A 128 -0.59 8.52 1.75
C ALA A 128 -0.41 6.99 1.80
N GLU A 129 -1.03 6.26 0.87
CA GLU A 129 -0.86 4.81 0.74
C GLU A 129 0.55 4.43 0.31
N PHE A 130 1.15 5.19 -0.62
CA PHE A 130 2.55 5.06 -0.97
C PHE A 130 3.45 5.21 0.25
N HIS A 131 3.31 6.31 1.00
CA HIS A 131 4.12 6.53 2.20
C HIS A 131 3.89 5.46 3.27
N LEU A 132 2.66 4.99 3.48
CA LEU A 132 2.40 3.89 4.42
C LEU A 132 3.13 2.61 3.99
N LYS A 133 3.12 2.29 2.70
CA LYS A 133 3.76 1.11 2.14
C LYS A 133 5.29 1.16 2.30
N VAL A 134 5.89 2.27 1.90
CA VAL A 134 7.35 2.49 2.03
C VAL A 134 7.77 2.50 3.50
N GLY A 135 6.98 3.17 4.36
CA GLY A 135 7.22 3.20 5.80
C GLY A 135 7.21 1.80 6.44
N LYS A 136 6.23 0.96 6.10
CA LYS A 136 6.17 -0.43 6.56
C LYS A 136 7.38 -1.26 6.12
N LEU A 137 7.84 -1.08 4.88
CA LEU A 137 9.03 -1.77 4.40
C LEU A 137 10.28 -1.33 5.18
N TYR A 138 10.47 -0.03 5.39
CA TYR A 138 11.60 0.46 6.18
C TYR A 138 11.55 0.01 7.65
N TYR A 139 10.37 -0.06 8.25
CA TYR A 139 10.20 -0.62 9.58
C TYR A 139 10.65 -2.09 9.64
N LYS A 140 10.22 -2.90 8.67
CA LYS A 140 10.64 -4.32 8.56
C LYS A 140 12.16 -4.48 8.46
N LEU A 141 12.84 -3.50 7.87
CA LEU A 141 14.29 -3.49 7.70
C LEU A 141 15.05 -2.81 8.87
N GLY A 142 14.35 -2.42 9.95
CA GLY A 142 14.93 -1.75 11.10
C GLY A 142 15.38 -0.30 10.86
N GLN A 143 15.01 0.30 9.72
CA GLN A 143 15.33 1.69 9.36
C GLN A 143 14.32 2.65 10.00
N ASN A 144 14.31 2.69 11.34
CA ASN A 144 13.19 3.23 12.10
C ASN A 144 12.90 4.72 11.82
N ILE A 145 13.94 5.53 11.66
CA ILE A 145 13.80 6.97 11.41
C ILE A 145 13.20 7.25 10.03
N VAL A 146 13.64 6.50 9.01
CA VAL A 146 13.12 6.64 7.64
C VAL A 146 11.65 6.19 7.60
N SER A 147 11.34 5.06 8.23
CA SER A 147 9.97 4.58 8.40
C SER A 147 9.07 5.61 9.06
N LEU A 148 9.53 6.24 10.15
CA LEU A 148 8.78 7.30 10.84
C LEU A 148 8.52 8.52 9.95
N ASN A 149 9.47 8.87 9.07
CA ASN A 149 9.27 9.98 8.14
C ASN A 149 8.14 9.70 7.14
N HIS A 150 8.11 8.51 6.53
CA HIS A 150 7.02 8.15 5.61
C HIS A 150 5.69 7.96 6.37
N THR A 151 5.68 7.23 7.48
CA THR A 151 4.44 6.97 8.22
C THR A 151 3.80 8.24 8.77
N ARG A 152 4.57 9.27 9.16
CA ARG A 152 4.02 10.59 9.52
C ARG A 152 3.31 11.28 8.36
N GLN A 153 3.87 11.20 7.15
CA GLN A 153 3.24 11.77 5.95
C GLN A 153 1.90 11.06 5.67
N ALA A 154 1.86 9.74 5.78
CA ALA A 154 0.62 8.97 5.63
C ALA A 154 -0.42 9.30 6.70
N VAL A 155 -0.02 9.38 7.98
CA VAL A 155 -0.92 9.72 9.10
C VAL A 155 -1.54 11.09 8.93
N LYS A 156 -0.77 12.08 8.46
CA LYS A 156 -1.26 13.45 8.23
C LYS A 156 -2.49 13.43 7.31
N THR A 157 -2.39 12.76 6.17
CA THR A 157 -3.50 12.65 5.23
C THR A 157 -4.64 11.78 5.77
N PHE A 158 -4.36 10.58 6.30
CA PHE A 158 -5.44 9.69 6.76
C PHE A 158 -6.23 10.23 7.94
N ARG A 159 -5.69 11.17 8.73
CA ARG A 159 -6.44 11.84 9.80
C ARG A 159 -7.50 12.80 9.28
N GLU A 160 -7.36 13.30 8.07
CA GLU A 160 -8.32 14.23 7.45
C GLU A 160 -9.51 13.46 6.83
N GLU A 161 -9.45 12.12 6.78
CA GLU A 161 -10.32 11.29 5.94
C GLU A 161 -11.04 10.21 6.74
N THR A 162 -12.37 10.25 6.79
CA THR A 162 -13.19 9.37 7.66
C THR A 162 -13.16 7.91 7.24
N ASP A 163 -13.06 7.64 5.94
CA ASP A 163 -13.16 6.28 5.38
C ASP A 163 -11.85 5.50 5.48
N TYR A 164 -10.77 6.15 5.96
CA TYR A 164 -9.42 5.61 5.99
C TYR A 164 -8.94 5.24 7.39
N LYS A 165 -9.85 5.18 8.37
CA LYS A 165 -9.56 4.79 9.77
C LYS A 165 -8.73 3.52 9.90
N LYS A 166 -9.00 2.48 9.10
CA LYS A 166 -8.21 1.22 9.14
C LYS A 166 -6.77 1.43 8.67
N LYS A 167 -6.54 2.26 7.64
CA LYS A 167 -5.20 2.61 7.17
C LYS A 167 -4.48 3.53 8.17
N LEU A 168 -5.20 4.46 8.79
CA LEU A 168 -4.70 5.30 9.88
C LEU A 168 -4.20 4.44 11.06
N ALA A 169 -5.04 3.53 11.57
CA ALA A 169 -4.65 2.60 12.63
C ALA A 169 -3.41 1.79 12.24
N SER A 170 -3.35 1.29 10.99
CA SER A 170 -2.17 0.56 10.51
C SER A 170 -0.88 1.41 10.47
N ALA A 171 -1.00 2.70 10.13
CA ALA A 171 0.13 3.63 10.17
C ALA A 171 0.59 3.91 11.61
N LEU A 172 -0.35 4.11 12.53
CA LEU A 172 -0.07 4.32 13.96
C LEU A 172 0.59 3.10 14.61
N ILE A 173 0.15 1.88 14.28
CA ILE A 173 0.83 0.63 14.70
C ILE A 173 2.27 0.62 14.22
N THR A 174 2.49 0.97 12.95
CA THR A 174 3.84 1.03 12.38
C THR A 174 4.68 2.02 13.19
N MET A 175 4.17 3.23 13.46
CA MET A 175 4.88 4.22 14.29
C MET A 175 5.18 3.70 15.71
N SER A 176 4.21 3.06 16.37
CA SER A 176 4.40 2.44 17.68
C SER A 176 5.52 1.40 17.68
N GLY A 177 5.54 0.52 16.66
CA GLY A 177 6.62 -0.45 16.47
C GLY A 177 7.98 0.23 16.34
N ASN A 178 8.08 1.30 15.54
CA ASN A 178 9.34 2.04 15.39
C ASN A 178 9.82 2.64 16.72
N PHE A 179 8.93 3.26 17.49
CA PHE A 179 9.29 3.82 18.80
C PHE A 179 9.67 2.73 19.81
N THR A 180 9.02 1.56 19.75
CA THR A 180 9.35 0.39 20.57
C THR A 180 10.78 -0.09 20.31
N GLU A 181 11.16 -0.24 19.03
CA GLU A 181 12.53 -0.63 18.63
C GLU A 181 13.58 0.41 19.09
N MET A 182 13.20 1.69 19.14
CA MET A 182 14.05 2.76 19.67
C MET A 182 14.00 2.89 21.21
N SER A 183 13.31 1.99 21.91
CA SER A 183 13.11 2.02 23.36
C SER A 183 12.40 3.29 23.89
N GLN A 184 11.65 3.97 23.04
CA GLN A 184 10.80 5.12 23.37
C GLN A 184 9.38 4.62 23.69
N PHE A 185 9.25 4.01 24.86
CA PHE A 185 8.04 3.26 25.20
C PHE A 185 6.82 4.14 25.43
N GLU A 186 7.00 5.34 25.97
CA GLU A 186 5.91 6.27 26.22
C GLU A 186 5.26 6.74 24.91
N GLU A 187 6.06 7.09 23.90
CA GLU A 187 5.56 7.42 22.56
C GLU A 187 4.93 6.21 21.88
N ALA A 188 5.55 5.03 21.99
CA ALA A 188 5.01 3.81 21.42
C ALA A 188 3.62 3.47 21.98
N GLU A 189 3.45 3.58 23.30
CA GLU A 189 2.19 3.34 24.02
C GLU A 189 1.10 4.31 23.54
N ALA A 190 1.43 5.61 23.41
CA ALA A 190 0.49 6.63 22.97
C ALA A 190 -0.07 6.38 21.55
N TYR A 191 0.78 5.99 20.59
CA TYR A 191 0.33 5.66 19.23
C TYR A 191 -0.49 4.36 19.19
N LEU A 192 -0.14 3.39 20.02
CA LEU A 192 -0.85 2.11 20.08
C LEU A 192 -2.24 2.27 20.70
N ASP A 193 -2.36 3.07 21.76
CA ASP A 193 -3.64 3.45 22.38
C ASP A 193 -4.56 4.18 21.38
N GLU A 194 -3.99 5.08 20.57
CA GLU A 194 -4.74 5.75 19.51
C GLU A 194 -5.25 4.75 18.46
N ALA A 195 -4.41 3.81 18.02
CA ALA A 195 -4.81 2.77 17.08
C ALA A 195 -5.94 1.88 17.64
N ILE A 196 -5.86 1.49 18.92
CA ILE A 196 -6.89 0.69 19.60
C ILE A 196 -8.22 1.43 19.61
N ARG A 197 -8.25 2.71 20.01
CA ARG A 197 -9.49 3.52 20.00
C ARG A 197 -10.14 3.54 18.62
N ILE A 198 -9.35 3.75 17.57
CA ILE A 198 -9.84 3.78 16.18
C ILE A 198 -10.42 2.42 15.79
N THR A 199 -9.77 1.30 16.14
CA THR A 199 -10.28 -0.03 15.79
C THR A 199 -11.52 -0.42 16.57
N SER A 200 -11.65 -0.01 17.84
CA SER A 200 -12.86 -0.24 18.62
C SER A 200 -14.04 0.53 18.05
N GLU A 201 -13.83 1.75 17.50
CA GLU A 201 -14.87 2.50 16.76
C GLU A 201 -15.30 1.82 15.44
N LEU A 202 -14.42 1.00 14.84
CA LEU A 202 -14.71 0.28 13.60
C LEU A 202 -15.39 -1.08 13.83
N GLU A 203 -15.54 -1.50 15.09
CA GLU A 203 -16.04 -2.84 15.47
C GLU A 203 -15.25 -4.01 14.81
N ASP A 204 -13.99 -3.77 14.42
CA ASP A 204 -13.10 -4.79 13.84
C ASP A 204 -12.37 -5.55 14.96
N HIS A 205 -13.09 -6.46 15.61
CA HIS A 205 -12.58 -7.25 16.74
C HIS A 205 -11.34 -8.09 16.41
N PHE A 206 -11.19 -8.53 15.15
CA PHE A 206 -10.00 -9.25 14.73
C PHE A 206 -8.78 -8.34 14.73
N PHE A 207 -8.91 -7.13 14.19
CA PHE A 207 -7.83 -6.16 14.17
C PHE A 207 -7.51 -5.62 15.57
N GLU A 208 -8.52 -5.43 16.42
CA GLU A 208 -8.36 -5.11 17.84
C GLU A 208 -7.55 -6.17 18.59
N ALA A 209 -7.80 -7.47 18.35
CA ALA A 209 -7.04 -8.55 18.98
C ALA A 209 -5.54 -8.51 18.59
N GLN A 210 -5.22 -8.18 17.34
CA GLN A 210 -3.84 -8.01 16.89
C GLN A 210 -3.14 -6.83 17.59
N LEU A 211 -3.89 -5.74 17.80
CA LEU A 211 -3.40 -4.57 18.51
C LEU A 211 -3.10 -4.85 19.98
N LEU A 212 -4.00 -5.56 20.67
CA LEU A 212 -3.79 -5.98 22.05
C LEU A 212 -2.58 -6.92 22.21
N HIS A 213 -2.33 -7.77 21.21
CA HIS A 213 -1.12 -8.57 21.18
C HIS A 213 0.14 -7.70 21.12
N ASN A 214 0.18 -6.70 20.22
CA ASN A 214 1.29 -5.74 20.13
C ASN A 214 1.47 -4.94 21.44
N PHE A 215 0.38 -4.63 22.12
CA PHE A 215 0.40 -3.95 23.42
C PHE A 215 1.08 -4.82 24.49
N GLY A 216 0.76 -6.12 24.52
CA GLY A 216 1.43 -7.08 25.39
C GLY A 216 2.95 -7.18 25.11
N LEU A 217 3.35 -7.19 23.83
CA LEU A 217 4.76 -7.22 23.43
C LEU A 217 5.51 -5.95 23.90
N LEU A 218 4.91 -4.77 23.73
CA LEU A 218 5.46 -3.50 24.17
C LEU A 218 5.78 -3.52 25.67
N HIS A 219 4.82 -3.92 26.51
CA HIS A 219 5.01 -3.98 27.96
C HIS A 219 6.04 -5.02 28.38
N ALA A 220 6.07 -6.19 27.72
CA ALA A 220 7.08 -7.21 27.97
C ALA A 220 8.50 -6.68 27.67
N GLN A 221 8.68 -5.96 26.55
CA GLN A 221 9.96 -5.36 26.17
C GLN A 221 10.38 -4.27 27.16
N ARG A 222 9.47 -3.38 27.56
CA ARG A 222 9.72 -2.35 28.58
C ARG A 222 10.12 -2.95 29.93
N ALA A 223 9.46 -4.03 30.36
CA ALA A 223 9.79 -4.71 31.61
C ALA A 223 11.17 -5.38 31.56
N ASN A 224 11.53 -6.01 30.44
CA ASN A 224 12.85 -6.61 30.25
C ASN A 224 13.97 -5.58 30.22
N GLN A 225 13.73 -4.42 29.58
CA GLN A 225 14.68 -3.31 29.57
C GLN A 225 14.95 -2.80 30.99
N LYS A 226 13.90 -2.60 31.81
CA LYS A 226 14.04 -2.22 33.23
C LYS A 226 14.84 -3.24 34.05
N LYS A 227 14.71 -4.55 33.77
CA LYS A 227 15.51 -5.59 34.42
C LYS A 227 17.00 -5.51 34.03
N ARG A 228 17.29 -5.25 32.75
CA ARG A 228 18.68 -5.13 32.25
C ARG A 228 19.45 -3.98 32.87
N PHE A 229 18.78 -2.88 33.23
CA PHE A 229 19.42 -1.73 33.91
C PHE A 229 19.51 -1.87 35.44
N ARG A 230 18.94 -2.94 36.03
CA ARG A 230 19.00 -3.21 37.47
C ARG A 230 20.09 -4.22 37.86
N ASN A 231 20.72 -4.87 36.88
CA ASN A 231 21.86 -5.78 37.02
C ASN A 231 23.13 -5.12 36.49
#